data_AF-A0AAV7XZD6-F1
#
_entry.id   AF-A0AAV7XZD6-F1
#
_cell.length_a   1.000
_cell.length_b   1.000
_cell.length_c   1.000
_cell.angle_alpha   90.00
_cell.angle_beta   90.00
_cell.angle_gamma   90.00
#
_symmetry.space_group_name_H-M   'P 1'
#
loop_
_entity.id
_entity.type
_entity.pdbx_description
1 polymer ?
#
loop_
_entity_poly.entity_id
_entity_poly.type
_entity_poly.pdbx_seq_one_letter_code
_entity_poly.pdbx_strand_id
1 'polypeptide(L)'
;MNDEDVIRRRLLIDGDGTGDDRRLNALLKMFVKWAGSEEPEPEWRTVQDRMLATLAQCDTAQAKARLASATSAEELKNYEDCSQKIQHDILSAQKNIEKTKEELKKARTIRKNRIEYDLLAKVISDQPDRQKTCSELEQLKQDLSALQTTREDLEKKLDLRRKQFRVMLGSINQLEALLDESDAEIMDVSLDDVETESSSTS
;
A
#
# COMPACT_ATOMS: atom_id res chain seq x y z
N MET A 1 -38.16 49.73 12.37
CA MET A 1 -38.55 49.27 11.02
C MET A 1 -37.34 48.58 10.44
N ASN A 2 -37.47 47.32 10.03
CA ASN A 2 -36.35 46.51 9.55
C ASN A 2 -35.97 46.97 8.14
N ASP A 3 -34.69 47.04 7.80
CA ASP A 3 -34.21 47.57 6.49
C ASP A 3 -34.79 46.77 5.31
N GLU A 4 -35.00 45.48 5.50
CA GLU A 4 -35.75 44.58 4.60
C GLU A 4 -37.16 45.09 4.24
N ASP A 5 -37.89 45.64 5.22
CA ASP A 5 -39.26 46.14 5.01
C ASP A 5 -39.26 47.45 4.22
N VAL A 6 -38.22 48.27 4.41
CA VAL A 6 -38.03 49.52 3.67
C VAL A 6 -37.65 49.22 2.22
N ILE A 7 -36.75 48.24 2.01
CA ILE A 7 -36.33 47.78 0.69
C ILE A 7 -37.51 47.17 -0.07
N ARG A 8 -38.31 46.29 0.55
CA ARG A 8 -39.53 45.73 -0.07
C ARG A 8 -40.54 46.81 -0.44
N ARG A 9 -40.82 47.77 0.44
CA ARG A 9 -41.74 48.88 0.13
C ARG A 9 -41.23 49.74 -1.01
N ARG A 10 -39.93 50.01 -1.07
CA ARG A 10 -39.35 50.81 -2.15
C ARG A 10 -39.36 50.06 -3.49
N LEU A 11 -39.06 48.76 -3.49
CA LEU A 11 -39.23 47.90 -4.66
C LEU A 11 -40.69 47.79 -5.12
N LEU A 12 -41.66 47.77 -4.20
CA LEU A 12 -43.09 47.79 -4.55
C LEU A 12 -43.55 49.14 -5.13
N ILE A 13 -42.97 50.26 -4.69
CA ILE A 13 -43.32 51.61 -5.16
C ILE A 13 -42.60 51.99 -6.46
N ASP A 14 -41.35 51.57 -6.65
CA ASP A 14 -40.53 51.91 -7.82
C ASP A 14 -40.44 50.78 -8.86
N GLY A 15 -40.78 49.53 -8.48
CA GLY A 15 -40.43 48.35 -9.26
C GLY A 15 -41.52 47.77 -10.17
N ASP A 16 -42.81 48.05 -9.98
CA ASP A 16 -43.83 47.28 -10.69
C ASP A 16 -45.20 47.98 -10.90
N GLY A 17 -45.21 49.24 -11.36
CA GLY A 17 -46.39 49.81 -12.01
C GLY A 17 -47.15 50.95 -11.30
N THR A 18 -46.76 51.36 -10.09
CA THR A 18 -47.33 52.55 -9.41
C THR A 18 -46.98 53.87 -10.12
N GLY A 19 -45.85 53.91 -10.83
CA GLY A 19 -45.48 55.03 -11.69
C GLY A 19 -46.33 55.10 -12.97
N ASP A 20 -46.73 53.94 -13.51
CA ASP A 20 -47.51 53.83 -14.75
C ASP A 20 -48.96 54.22 -14.54
N ASP A 21 -49.60 53.75 -13.46
CA ASP A 21 -50.96 54.16 -13.11
C ASP A 21 -51.04 55.68 -12.88
N ARG A 22 -50.02 56.28 -12.24
CA ARG A 22 -49.93 57.73 -12.07
C ARG A 22 -49.79 58.46 -13.41
N ARG A 23 -49.00 57.92 -14.34
CA ARG A 23 -48.79 58.49 -15.69
C ARG A 23 -50.08 58.41 -16.51
N LEU A 24 -50.78 57.28 -16.49
CA LEU A 24 -52.05 57.09 -17.18
C LEU A 24 -53.15 57.99 -16.63
N ASN A 25 -53.23 58.11 -15.29
CA ASN A 25 -54.16 59.05 -14.65
C ASN A 25 -53.84 60.52 -14.98
N ALA A 26 -52.56 60.88 -15.10
CA ALA A 26 -52.16 62.22 -15.53
C ALA A 26 -52.52 62.48 -17.01
N LEU A 27 -52.29 61.50 -17.89
CA LEU A 27 -52.70 61.57 -19.31
C LEU A 27 -54.21 61.73 -19.44
N LEU A 28 -55.00 60.96 -18.69
CA LEU A 28 -56.46 61.06 -18.68
C LEU A 28 -56.94 62.46 -18.24
N LYS A 29 -56.35 63.02 -17.18
CA LYS A 29 -56.68 64.38 -16.71
C LYS A 29 -56.30 65.45 -17.75
N MET A 30 -55.14 65.31 -18.40
CA MET A 30 -54.73 66.20 -19.49
C MET A 30 -55.69 66.12 -20.67
N PHE A 31 -56.12 64.90 -21.05
CA PHE A 31 -57.07 64.67 -22.13
C PHE A 31 -58.44 65.28 -21.85
N VAL A 32 -58.99 65.08 -20.64
CA VAL A 32 -60.28 65.68 -20.26
C VAL A 32 -60.21 67.21 -20.25
N LYS A 33 -59.11 67.78 -19.74
CA LYS A 33 -58.90 69.24 -19.75
C LYS A 33 -58.74 69.78 -21.18
N TRP A 34 -58.04 69.04 -22.03
CA TRP A 34 -57.86 69.34 -23.45
C TRP A 34 -59.23 69.31 -24.16
N ALA A 35 -60.00 68.23 -24.06
CA ALA A 35 -61.30 68.08 -24.71
C ALA A 35 -62.35 69.14 -24.32
N GLY A 36 -62.24 69.75 -23.13
CA GLY A 36 -63.12 70.83 -22.65
C GLY A 36 -62.54 72.25 -22.75
N SER A 37 -61.40 72.43 -23.41
CA SER A 37 -60.72 73.73 -23.51
C SER A 37 -61.21 74.56 -24.69
N GLU A 38 -61.46 75.85 -24.47
CA GLU A 38 -61.70 76.86 -25.53
C GLU A 38 -60.44 77.72 -25.81
N GLU A 39 -59.25 77.20 -25.49
CA GLU A 39 -57.99 77.93 -25.66
C GLU A 39 -57.57 78.10 -27.13
N PRO A 40 -56.86 79.19 -27.47
CA PRO A 40 -56.43 79.48 -28.83
C PRO A 40 -55.48 78.39 -29.37
N GLU A 41 -55.52 78.20 -30.70
CA GLU A 41 -54.81 77.15 -31.44
C GLU A 41 -53.33 76.90 -31.05
N PRO A 42 -52.47 77.90 -30.76
CA PRO A 42 -51.08 77.63 -30.36
C PRO A 42 -50.97 76.93 -29.01
N GLU A 43 -51.79 77.27 -28.02
CA GLU A 43 -51.78 76.63 -26.69
C GLU A 43 -52.36 75.22 -26.77
N TRP A 44 -53.39 75.06 -27.59
CA TRP A 44 -54.02 73.77 -27.90
C TRP A 44 -53.04 72.71 -28.42
N ARG A 45 -52.20 73.09 -29.40
CA ARG A 45 -51.20 72.20 -30.02
C ARG A 45 -50.11 71.80 -29.02
N THR A 46 -49.66 72.71 -28.16
CA THR A 46 -48.63 72.37 -27.16
C THR A 46 -49.11 71.35 -26.12
N VAL A 47 -50.39 71.37 -25.74
CA VAL A 47 -50.98 70.38 -24.85
C VAL A 47 -51.14 69.04 -25.58
N GLN A 48 -51.52 69.06 -26.87
CA GLN A 48 -51.58 67.86 -27.71
C GLN A 48 -50.22 67.17 -27.82
N ASP A 49 -49.15 67.90 -28.10
CA ASP A 49 -47.79 67.35 -28.21
C ASP A 49 -47.33 66.74 -26.89
N ARG A 50 -47.66 67.36 -25.74
CA ARG A 50 -47.38 66.80 -24.41
C ARG A 50 -48.15 65.51 -24.13
N MET A 51 -49.40 65.40 -24.58
CA MET A 51 -50.17 64.16 -24.47
C MET A 51 -49.58 63.04 -25.35
N LEU A 52 -49.18 63.35 -26.58
CA LEU A 52 -48.52 62.38 -27.46
C LEU A 52 -47.17 61.92 -26.88
N ALA A 53 -46.38 62.83 -26.31
CA ALA A 53 -45.12 62.48 -25.65
C ALA A 53 -45.33 61.58 -24.42
N THR A 54 -46.37 61.83 -23.62
CA THR A 54 -46.69 60.99 -22.45
C THR A 54 -47.27 59.63 -22.84
N LEU A 55 -48.02 59.54 -23.93
CA LEU A 55 -48.47 58.27 -24.52
C LEU A 55 -47.28 57.42 -25.00
N ALA A 56 -46.35 58.01 -25.76
CA ALA A 56 -45.16 57.32 -26.24
C ALA A 56 -44.27 56.79 -25.08
N GLN A 57 -44.22 57.50 -23.95
CA GLN A 57 -43.54 57.03 -22.74
C GLN A 57 -44.24 55.82 -22.11
N CYS A 58 -45.58 55.77 -22.13
CA CYS A 58 -46.34 54.61 -21.64
C CYS A 58 -46.12 53.39 -22.53
N ASP A 59 -46.13 53.56 -23.86
CA ASP A 59 -45.85 52.48 -24.81
C ASP A 59 -44.45 51.90 -24.60
N THR A 60 -43.45 52.77 -24.41
CA THR A 60 -42.07 52.35 -24.15
C THR A 60 -41.95 51.62 -22.81
N ALA A 61 -42.65 52.09 -21.77
CA ALA A 61 -42.67 51.43 -20.47
C ALA A 61 -43.30 50.02 -20.55
N GLN A 62 -44.41 49.88 -21.28
CA GLN A 62 -45.05 48.59 -21.50
C GLN A 62 -44.15 47.63 -22.29
N ALA A 63 -43.49 48.11 -23.35
CA ALA A 63 -42.53 47.30 -24.11
C ALA A 63 -41.36 46.83 -23.24
N LYS A 64 -40.83 47.72 -22.40
CA LYS A 64 -39.78 47.39 -21.43
C LYS A 64 -40.25 46.34 -20.41
N ALA A 65 -41.46 46.46 -19.88
CA ALA A 65 -42.00 45.51 -18.90
C ALA A 65 -42.18 44.11 -19.52
N ARG A 66 -42.66 44.02 -20.76
CA ARG A 66 -42.77 42.76 -21.51
C ARG A 66 -41.41 42.11 -21.74
N LEU A 67 -40.42 42.91 -22.17
CA LEU A 67 -39.07 42.40 -22.37
C LEU A 67 -38.45 41.94 -21.04
N ALA A 68 -38.59 42.72 -19.98
CA ALA A 68 -38.11 42.36 -18.64
C ALA A 68 -38.71 41.03 -18.18
N SER A 69 -40.03 40.85 -18.31
CA SER A 69 -40.71 39.59 -17.98
C SER A 69 -40.19 38.41 -18.81
N ALA A 70 -39.98 38.59 -20.12
CA ALA A 70 -39.43 37.54 -20.98
C ALA A 70 -37.99 37.18 -20.57
N THR A 71 -37.14 38.17 -20.33
CA THR A 71 -35.77 37.95 -19.86
C THR A 71 -35.73 37.29 -18.49
N SER A 72 -36.61 37.68 -17.56
CA SER A 72 -36.69 37.04 -16.24
C SER A 72 -37.08 35.56 -16.34
N ALA A 73 -37.97 35.20 -17.27
CA ALA A 73 -38.32 33.80 -17.49
C ALA A 73 -37.14 32.98 -18.05
N GLU A 74 -36.35 33.58 -18.96
CA GLU A 74 -35.13 32.96 -19.49
C GLU A 74 -34.05 32.81 -18.41
N GLU A 75 -33.83 33.85 -17.60
CA GLU A 75 -32.87 33.81 -16.49
C GLU A 75 -33.25 32.76 -15.45
N LEU A 76 -34.54 32.60 -15.12
CA LEU A 76 -34.99 31.54 -14.22
C LEU A 76 -34.61 30.15 -14.74
N LYS A 77 -34.79 29.91 -16.03
CA LYS A 77 -34.37 28.65 -16.66
C LYS A 77 -32.85 28.46 -16.62
N ASN A 78 -32.08 29.53 -16.87
CA ASN A 78 -30.62 29.47 -16.78
C ASN A 78 -30.16 29.14 -15.35
N TYR A 79 -30.83 29.69 -14.33
CA TYR A 79 -30.55 29.37 -12.93
C TYR A 79 -30.89 27.92 -12.58
N GLU A 80 -32.00 27.38 -13.09
CA GLU A 80 -32.35 25.96 -12.93
C GLU A 80 -31.28 25.05 -13.56
N ASP A 81 -30.86 25.34 -14.79
CA ASP A 81 -29.81 24.58 -15.48
C ASP A 81 -28.47 24.65 -14.72
N CYS A 82 -28.11 25.83 -14.22
CA CYS A 82 -26.91 26.02 -13.40
C CYS A 82 -26.99 25.23 -12.09
N SER A 83 -28.14 25.25 -11.42
CA SER A 83 -28.38 24.48 -10.19
C SER A 83 -28.22 22.97 -10.43
N GLN A 84 -28.78 22.45 -11.53
CA GLN A 84 -28.63 21.04 -11.89
C GLN A 84 -27.17 20.66 -12.18
N LYS A 85 -26.42 21.51 -12.88
CA LYS A 85 -24.98 21.30 -13.13
C LYS A 85 -24.18 21.25 -11.82
N ILE A 86 -24.42 22.20 -10.92
CA ILE A 86 -23.77 22.23 -9.61
C ILE A 86 -24.09 20.95 -8.83
N GLN A 87 -25.36 20.51 -8.83
CA GLN A 87 -25.75 19.28 -8.15
C GLN A 87 -25.07 18.04 -8.74
N HIS A 88 -24.99 17.94 -10.07
CA HIS A 88 -24.26 16.89 -10.75
C HIS A 88 -22.77 16.87 -10.36
N ASP A 89 -22.13 18.04 -10.34
CA ASP A 89 -20.71 18.17 -10.03
C ASP A 89 -20.43 17.81 -8.56
N ILE A 90 -21.33 18.17 -7.64
CA ILE A 90 -21.26 17.74 -6.24
C ILE A 90 -21.32 16.22 -6.14
N LEU A 91 -22.26 15.57 -6.82
CA LEU A 91 -22.39 14.10 -6.82
C LEU A 91 -21.15 13.43 -7.43
N SER A 92 -20.62 13.98 -8.53
CA SER A 92 -19.38 13.51 -9.16
C SER A 92 -18.18 13.64 -8.22
N ALA A 93 -18.03 14.79 -7.54
CA ALA A 93 -16.99 15.02 -6.56
C ALA A 93 -17.08 14.05 -5.38
N GLN A 94 -18.29 13.82 -4.84
CA GLN A 94 -18.52 12.83 -3.78
C GLN A 94 -18.10 11.42 -4.20
N LYS A 95 -18.44 11.01 -5.42
CA LYS A 95 -18.02 9.72 -5.98
C LYS A 95 -16.50 9.61 -6.10
N ASN A 96 -15.84 10.68 -6.55
CA ASN A 96 -14.38 10.72 -6.66
C ASN A 96 -13.70 10.67 -5.28
N ILE A 97 -14.29 11.30 -4.26
CA ILE A 97 -13.80 11.22 -2.87
C ILE A 97 -13.87 9.78 -2.37
N GLU A 98 -14.97 9.06 -2.57
CA GLU A 98 -15.07 7.68 -2.11
C GLU A 98 -14.07 6.77 -2.85
N LYS A 99 -13.91 6.95 -4.16
CA LYS A 99 -12.91 6.22 -4.96
C LYS A 99 -11.49 6.46 -4.45
N THR A 100 -11.10 7.73 -4.25
CA THR A 100 -9.76 8.08 -3.77
C THR A 100 -9.50 7.58 -2.34
N LYS A 101 -10.53 7.52 -1.50
CA LYS A 101 -10.45 6.93 -0.15
C LYS A 101 -10.20 5.42 -0.19
N GLU A 102 -10.83 4.69 -1.10
CA GLU A 102 -10.55 3.27 -1.32
C GLU A 102 -9.12 3.04 -1.85
N GLU A 103 -8.69 3.82 -2.83
CA GLU A 103 -7.33 3.78 -3.36
C GLU A 103 -6.29 4.06 -2.27
N LEU A 104 -6.55 5.05 -1.41
CA LEU A 104 -5.68 5.36 -0.27
C LEU A 104 -5.59 4.19 0.72
N LYS A 105 -6.71 3.51 1.03
CA LYS A 105 -6.69 2.31 1.88
C LYS A 105 -5.82 1.21 1.26
N LYS A 106 -5.98 0.94 -0.05
CA LYS A 106 -5.17 -0.05 -0.77
C LYS A 106 -3.69 0.33 -0.76
N ALA A 107 -3.36 1.59 -1.04
CA ALA A 107 -1.98 2.10 -1.02
C ALA A 107 -1.32 1.97 0.36
N ARG A 108 -2.07 2.22 1.45
CA ARG A 108 -1.58 2.00 2.83
C ARG A 108 -1.25 0.54 3.09
N THR A 109 -2.12 -0.39 2.66
CA THR A 109 -1.85 -1.83 2.80
C THR A 109 -0.61 -2.24 2.02
N ILE A 110 -0.47 -1.80 0.76
CA ILE A 110 0.72 -2.08 -0.06
C ILE A 110 1.99 -1.55 0.62
N ARG A 111 1.94 -0.33 1.16
CA ARG A 111 3.08 0.25 1.89
C ARG A 111 3.43 -0.57 3.13
N LYS A 112 2.43 -1.01 3.91
CA LYS A 112 2.66 -1.85 5.09
C LYS A 112 3.33 -3.18 4.70
N ASN A 113 2.79 -3.86 3.71
CA ASN A 113 3.34 -5.12 3.20
C ASN A 113 4.78 -4.92 2.70
N ARG A 114 5.06 -3.83 1.98
CA ARG A 114 6.41 -3.52 1.52
C ARG A 114 7.40 -3.34 2.68
N ILE A 115 7.01 -2.64 3.73
CA ILE A 115 7.85 -2.46 4.92
C ILE A 115 8.13 -3.81 5.61
N GLU A 116 7.11 -4.68 5.71
CA GLU A 116 7.26 -6.02 6.27
C GLU A 116 8.22 -6.89 5.42
N TYR A 117 8.10 -6.83 4.09
CA TYR A 117 9.04 -7.51 3.19
C TYR A 117 10.46 -6.96 3.31
N ASP A 118 10.64 -5.64 3.38
CA ASP A 118 11.95 -5.02 3.53
C ASP A 118 12.61 -5.40 4.87
N LEU A 119 11.82 -5.48 5.95
CA LEU A 119 12.27 -5.97 7.26
C LEU A 119 12.72 -7.44 7.18
N LEU A 120 11.91 -8.31 6.59
CA LEU A 120 12.24 -9.72 6.43
C LEU A 120 13.48 -9.91 5.56
N ALA A 121 13.59 -9.14 4.47
CA ALA A 121 14.74 -9.17 3.57
C ALA A 121 16.04 -8.79 4.28
N LYS A 122 16.01 -7.80 5.18
CA LYS A 122 17.18 -7.45 6.02
C LYS A 122 17.61 -8.60 6.91
N VAL A 123 16.65 -9.21 7.62
CA VAL A 123 16.93 -10.37 8.48
C VAL A 123 17.50 -11.55 7.67
N ILE A 124 16.99 -11.78 6.46
CA ILE A 124 17.50 -12.80 5.55
C ILE A 124 18.91 -12.45 5.05
N SER A 125 19.20 -11.17 4.77
CA SER A 125 20.53 -10.74 4.31
C SER A 125 21.63 -10.85 5.36
N ASP A 126 21.26 -10.84 6.65
CA ASP A 126 22.20 -11.07 7.75
C ASP A 126 22.62 -12.56 7.82
N GLN A 127 21.86 -13.47 7.22
CA GLN A 127 22.18 -14.90 7.16
C GLN A 127 23.13 -15.21 5.99
N PRO A 128 24.01 -16.21 6.14
CA PRO A 128 24.93 -16.59 5.08
C PRO A 128 24.18 -17.09 3.84
N ASP A 129 24.83 -16.94 2.69
CA ASP A 129 24.27 -17.38 1.42
C ASP A 129 24.04 -18.90 1.42
N ARG A 130 22.79 -19.28 1.13
CA ARG A 130 22.32 -20.66 1.19
C ARG A 130 23.15 -21.59 0.30
N GLN A 131 23.56 -21.12 -0.89
CA GLN A 131 24.35 -21.96 -1.80
C GLN A 131 25.72 -22.29 -1.20
N LYS A 132 26.39 -21.30 -0.60
CA LYS A 132 27.69 -21.49 0.06
C LYS A 132 27.56 -22.45 1.23
N THR A 133 26.57 -22.24 2.11
CA THR A 133 26.35 -23.12 3.26
C THR A 133 26.03 -24.54 2.83
N CYS A 134 25.24 -24.75 1.77
CA CYS A 134 24.99 -26.10 1.24
C CYS A 134 26.27 -26.77 0.73
N SER A 135 27.11 -26.04 -0.03
CA SER A 135 28.36 -26.58 -0.55
C SER A 135 29.35 -26.94 0.56
N GLU A 136 29.49 -26.10 1.59
CA GLU A 136 30.33 -26.38 2.75
C GLU A 136 29.83 -27.61 3.52
N LEU A 137 28.52 -27.76 3.67
CA LEU A 137 27.90 -28.90 4.34
C LEU A 137 28.13 -30.19 3.56
N GLU A 138 28.10 -30.14 2.23
CA GLU A 138 28.39 -31.27 1.35
C GLU A 138 29.87 -31.71 1.44
N GLN A 139 30.79 -30.74 1.45
CA GLN A 139 32.22 -31.00 1.68
C GLN A 139 32.45 -31.62 3.07
N LEU A 140 31.87 -31.04 4.13
CA LEU A 140 32.00 -31.58 5.48
C LEU A 140 31.49 -33.02 5.57
N LYS A 141 30.38 -33.35 4.92
CA LYS A 141 29.85 -34.72 4.86
C LYS A 141 30.82 -35.68 4.19
N GLN A 142 31.42 -35.25 3.08
CA GLN A 142 32.41 -36.04 2.36
C GLN A 142 33.65 -36.29 3.24
N ASP A 143 34.16 -35.25 3.89
CA ASP A 143 35.31 -35.36 4.79
C ASP A 143 35.02 -36.27 5.98
N LEU A 144 33.83 -36.15 6.58
CA LEU A 144 33.40 -37.00 7.69
C LEU A 144 33.32 -38.48 7.26
N SER A 145 32.80 -38.74 6.06
CA SER A 145 32.78 -40.10 5.51
C SER A 145 34.18 -40.66 5.25
N ALA A 146 35.12 -39.84 4.77
CA ALA A 146 36.51 -40.24 4.56
C ALA A 146 37.25 -40.46 5.89
N LEU A 147 37.00 -39.63 6.90
CA LEU A 147 37.52 -39.82 8.26
C LEU A 147 36.98 -41.09 8.91
N GLN A 148 35.71 -41.43 8.69
CA GLN A 148 35.12 -42.68 9.17
C GLN A 148 35.78 -43.90 8.53
N THR A 149 35.96 -43.91 7.21
CA THR A 149 36.60 -45.05 6.52
C THR A 149 38.06 -45.20 6.94
N THR A 150 38.81 -44.11 7.04
CA THR A 150 40.20 -44.15 7.53
C THR A 150 40.29 -44.61 8.98
N ARG A 151 39.36 -44.20 9.85
CA ARG A 151 39.28 -44.71 11.24
C ARG A 151 39.06 -46.22 11.25
N GLU A 152 38.10 -46.71 10.47
CA GLU A 152 37.80 -48.15 10.37
C GLU A 152 39.01 -48.94 9.86
N ASP A 153 39.73 -48.42 8.87
CA ASP A 153 40.91 -49.08 8.32
C ASP A 153 42.09 -49.09 9.30
N LEU A 154 42.29 -48.02 10.07
CA LEU A 154 43.27 -48.00 11.15
C LEU A 154 42.90 -48.97 12.28
N GLU A 155 41.62 -49.06 12.63
CA GLU A 155 41.11 -50.00 13.65
C GLU A 155 41.36 -51.46 13.21
N LYS A 156 41.08 -51.79 11.95
CA LYS A 156 41.41 -53.10 11.35
C LYS A 156 42.92 -53.39 11.38
N LYS A 157 43.76 -52.42 11.02
CA LYS A 157 45.24 -52.56 11.07
C LYS A 157 45.73 -52.80 12.49
N LEU A 158 45.19 -52.06 13.46
CA LEU A 158 45.55 -52.19 14.87
C LEU A 158 45.16 -53.58 15.40
N ASP A 159 43.97 -54.07 15.08
CA ASP A 159 43.54 -55.42 15.44
C ASP A 159 44.39 -56.52 14.80
N LEU A 160 44.79 -56.35 13.54
CA LEU A 160 45.73 -57.26 12.89
C LEU A 160 47.08 -57.28 13.64
N ARG A 161 47.63 -56.11 14.01
CA ARG A 161 48.87 -56.02 14.78
C ARG A 161 48.72 -56.67 16.16
N ARG A 162 47.61 -56.44 16.87
CA ARG A 162 47.31 -57.12 18.15
C ARG A 162 47.30 -58.65 18.00
N LYS A 163 46.70 -59.17 16.92
CA LYS A 163 46.71 -60.62 16.61
C LYS A 163 48.12 -61.11 16.32
N GLN A 164 48.90 -60.40 15.51
CA GLN A 164 50.30 -60.75 15.21
C GLN A 164 51.18 -60.76 16.48
N PHE A 165 51.04 -59.74 17.35
CA PHE A 165 51.74 -59.72 18.63
C PHE A 165 51.35 -60.89 19.53
N ARG A 166 50.06 -61.25 19.58
CA ARG A 166 49.60 -62.41 20.37
C ARG A 166 50.22 -63.72 19.87
N VAL A 167 50.35 -63.90 18.56
CA VAL A 167 51.04 -65.06 17.96
C VAL A 167 52.51 -65.06 18.34
N MET A 168 53.21 -63.93 18.18
CA MET A 168 54.63 -63.80 18.54
C MET A 168 54.86 -64.10 20.03
N LEU A 169 54.02 -63.55 20.92
CA LEU A 169 54.09 -63.82 22.36
C LEU A 169 53.86 -65.31 22.66
N GLY A 170 52.92 -65.94 21.97
CA GLY A 170 52.68 -67.38 22.09
C GLY A 170 53.88 -68.22 21.65
N SER A 171 54.54 -67.83 20.55
CA SER A 171 55.77 -68.47 20.09
C SER A 171 56.95 -68.25 21.04
N ILE A 172 57.08 -67.07 21.64
CA ILE A 172 58.09 -66.81 22.68
C ILE A 172 57.84 -67.71 23.88
N ASN A 173 56.62 -67.77 24.40
CA ASN A 173 56.28 -68.65 25.52
C ASN A 173 56.51 -70.13 25.18
N GLN A 174 56.28 -70.56 23.94
CA GLN A 174 56.59 -71.93 23.49
C GLN A 174 58.09 -72.17 23.42
N LEU A 175 58.88 -71.21 22.96
CA LEU A 175 60.34 -71.31 22.96
C LEU A 175 60.90 -71.31 24.39
N GLU A 176 60.35 -70.50 25.30
CA GLU A 176 60.66 -70.56 26.75
C GLU A 176 60.32 -71.94 27.32
N ALA A 177 59.14 -72.48 27.02
CA ALA A 177 58.77 -73.84 27.46
C ALA A 177 59.71 -74.92 26.91
N LEU A 178 60.13 -74.82 25.64
CA LEU A 178 61.11 -75.73 25.05
C LEU A 178 62.51 -75.59 25.66
N LEU A 179 62.91 -74.36 26.03
CA LEU A 179 64.16 -74.10 26.75
C LEU A 179 64.10 -74.71 28.16
N ASP A 180 63.01 -74.50 28.89
CA ASP A 180 62.76 -75.09 30.21
C ASP A 180 62.72 -76.63 30.15
N GLU A 181 62.14 -77.21 29.09
CA GLU A 181 62.17 -78.67 28.83
C GLU A 181 63.57 -79.17 28.44
N SER A 182 64.34 -78.40 27.67
CA SER A 182 65.71 -78.77 27.28
C SER A 182 66.72 -78.67 28.43
N ASP A 183 66.55 -77.72 29.37
CA ASP A 183 67.34 -77.68 30.60
C ASP A 183 67.01 -78.88 31.51
N ALA A 184 65.79 -79.43 31.43
CA ALA A 184 65.45 -80.68 32.11
C ALA A 184 66.08 -81.91 31.42
N GLU A 185 66.17 -81.96 30.09
CA GLU A 185 66.84 -83.05 29.37
C GLU A 185 68.39 -82.99 29.49
N ILE A 186 69.02 -81.81 29.47
CA ILE A 186 70.48 -81.68 29.66
C ILE A 186 70.91 -82.14 31.06
N MET A 187 70.03 -82.00 32.06
CA MET A 187 70.29 -82.50 33.41
C MET A 187 70.13 -84.03 33.53
N ASP A 188 69.45 -84.68 32.58
CA ASP A 188 69.22 -86.14 32.55
C ASP A 188 70.36 -86.90 31.83
N VAL A 189 71.07 -86.28 30.88
CA VAL A 189 72.20 -86.94 30.17
C VAL A 189 73.53 -86.89 30.95
N SER A 190 73.62 -86.15 32.06
CA SER A 190 74.85 -86.02 32.86
C SER A 190 74.96 -87.04 34.02
N LEU A 191 74.01 -87.97 34.20
CA LEU A 191 73.91 -88.76 35.43
C LEU A 191 73.79 -90.28 35.26
N ASP A 192 74.30 -90.88 34.19
CA ASP A 192 74.44 -92.35 34.08
C ASP A 192 75.67 -92.74 33.24
N ASP A 193 76.87 -92.63 33.82
CA ASP A 193 77.99 -93.58 33.58
C ASP A 193 79.20 -93.25 34.48
N VAL A 194 79.11 -93.59 35.78
CA VAL A 194 80.28 -93.85 36.64
C VAL A 194 79.95 -94.96 37.66
N GLU A 195 80.50 -96.15 37.35
CA GLU A 195 81.07 -97.16 38.26
C GLU A 195 80.19 -98.05 39.15
N THR A 196 80.25 -99.35 38.83
CA THR A 196 80.52 -100.47 39.77
C THR A 196 81.15 -101.59 38.93
N GLU A 197 82.24 -102.29 39.26
CA GLU A 197 82.78 -102.64 40.57
C GLU A 197 84.22 -103.17 40.46
N SER A 198 84.98 -103.00 41.54
CA SER A 198 86.32 -103.54 41.84
C SER A 198 86.30 -105.07 42.01
N SER A 199 87.31 -105.84 41.61
CA SER A 199 88.58 -106.09 42.32
C SER A 199 89.18 -107.39 41.71
N SER A 200 90.49 -107.53 41.48
CA SER A 200 91.39 -108.26 42.39
C SER A 200 92.82 -108.28 41.84
N THR A 201 93.76 -108.08 42.74
CA THR A 201 95.21 -108.30 42.68
C THR A 201 95.61 -109.75 42.32
N SER A 202 96.52 -109.91 41.36
CA SER A 202 97.88 -110.50 41.48
C SER A 202 98.48 -110.78 40.10
#